data_AF-A0A7S0LW16-F1
#
_entry.id   AF-A0A7S0LW16-F1
#
_cell.length_a   1.000
_cell.length_b   1.000
_cell.length_c   1.000
_cell.angle_alpha   90.00
_cell.angle_beta   90.00
_cell.angle_gamma   90.00
#
_symmetry.space_group_name_H-M   'P 1'
#
loop_
_entity.id
_entity.type
_entity.pdbx_description
1 polymer ?
#
loop_
_entity_poly.entity_id
_entity_poly.type
_entity_poly.pdbx_seq_one_letter_code
_entity_poly.pdbx_strand_id
1 'polypeptide(L)'
;QKMAGVTETAWCLINDSFRLDVCLFYPPHILAIAAVNIACAYMGVDATGWFESLNFLPAHREQVKQVEDEFLVLYEEYSHLKPDEICRVLSKVPIHGPVQQHLLSPPPAGEVR
;
A
#
# COMPACT_ATOMS: atom_id res chain seq x y z
N GLN A 1 0.08 27.87 -5.42
CA GLN A 1 1.38 27.30 -4.97
C GLN A 1 1.21 26.26 -3.87
N LYS A 2 0.52 26.53 -2.74
CA LYS A 2 0.28 25.51 -1.67
C LYS A 2 -0.52 24.28 -2.12
N MET A 3 -1.60 24.46 -2.88
CA MET A 3 -2.45 23.37 -3.35
C MET A 3 -1.73 22.38 -4.28
N ALA A 4 -0.82 22.86 -5.14
CA ALA A 4 -0.01 21.97 -5.98
C ALA A 4 0.88 21.05 -5.14
N GLY A 5 1.47 21.58 -4.06
CA GLY A 5 2.25 20.78 -3.12
C GLY A 5 1.42 19.74 -2.36
N VAL A 6 0.15 20.02 -2.05
CA VAL A 6 -0.75 19.05 -1.41
C VAL A 6 -1.00 17.88 -2.37
N THR A 7 -1.26 18.17 -3.65
CA THR A 7 -1.45 17.13 -4.66
C THR A 7 -0.20 16.27 -4.85
N GLU A 8 0.98 16.89 -4.96
CA GLU A 8 2.25 16.16 -5.07
C GLU A 8 2.51 15.28 -3.83
N THR A 9 2.29 15.80 -2.63
CA THR A 9 2.47 15.07 -1.38
C THR A 9 1.48 13.90 -1.27
N ALA A 10 0.21 14.12 -1.59
CA ALA A 10 -0.82 13.07 -1.60
C ALA A 10 -0.49 11.98 -2.63
N TRP A 11 0.05 12.36 -3.80
CA TRP A 11 0.50 11.39 -4.80
C TRP A 11 1.65 10.52 -4.28
N CYS A 12 2.63 11.12 -3.59
CA CYS A 12 3.71 10.36 -2.94
C CYS A 12 3.16 9.36 -1.91
N LEU A 13 2.23 9.80 -1.04
CA LEU A 13 1.57 8.92 -0.05
C LEU A 13 0.85 7.73 -0.71
N ILE A 14 0.11 7.98 -1.79
CA ILE A 14 -0.56 6.90 -2.55
C ILE A 14 0.48 5.91 -3.12
N ASN A 15 1.60 6.39 -3.64
CA ASN A 15 2.65 5.50 -4.14
C ASN A 15 3.29 4.67 -3.01
N ASP A 16 3.49 5.28 -1.84
CA ASP A 16 4.02 4.59 -0.67
C ASP A 16 3.02 3.56 -0.12
N SER A 17 1.71 3.75 -0.33
CA SER A 17 0.64 2.82 0.07
C SER A 17 0.81 1.40 -0.49
N PHE A 18 1.53 1.22 -1.60
CA PHE A 18 1.79 -0.10 -2.19
C PHE A 18 2.80 -0.94 -1.40
N ARG A 19 3.40 -0.37 -0.35
CA ARG A 19 4.23 -1.08 0.62
C ARG A 19 3.42 -1.66 1.78
N LEU A 20 2.14 -1.31 1.84
CA LEU A 20 1.15 -1.79 2.79
C LEU A 20 0.13 -2.67 2.04
N ASP A 21 -0.71 -3.36 2.80
CA ASP A 21 -1.80 -4.17 2.24
C ASP A 21 -3.12 -3.38 2.10
N VAL A 22 -3.13 -2.08 2.41
CA VAL A 22 -4.36 -1.24 2.43
C VAL A 22 -5.14 -1.23 1.12
N CYS A 23 -4.46 -1.38 -0.03
CA CYS A 23 -5.12 -1.44 -1.33
C CYS A 23 -5.94 -2.72 -1.56
N LEU A 24 -5.70 -3.77 -0.75
CA LEU A 24 -6.45 -5.02 -0.77
C LEU A 24 -7.72 -4.97 0.10
N PHE A 25 -7.73 -4.10 1.12
CA PHE A 25 -8.81 -4.04 2.11
C PHE A 25 -9.76 -2.85 1.93
N TYR A 26 -9.28 -1.74 1.36
CA TYR A 26 -10.06 -0.50 1.27
C TYR A 26 -10.25 -0.03 -0.18
N PRO A 27 -11.42 0.56 -0.50
CA PRO A 27 -11.65 1.14 -1.83
C PRO A 27 -10.68 2.29 -2.15
N PRO A 28 -10.27 2.47 -3.42
CA PRO A 28 -9.27 3.49 -3.80
C PRO A 28 -9.59 4.93 -3.37
N HIS A 29 -10.88 5.29 -3.30
CA HIS A 29 -11.29 6.63 -2.88
C HIS A 29 -11.04 6.89 -1.38
N ILE A 30 -11.07 5.87 -0.53
CA ILE A 30 -10.73 5.97 0.89
C ILE A 30 -9.23 6.29 1.03
N LEU A 31 -8.38 5.56 0.30
CA LEU A 31 -6.93 5.80 0.28
C LEU A 31 -6.60 7.22 -0.20
N ALA A 32 -7.23 7.65 -1.30
CA ALA A 32 -6.99 8.99 -1.84
C ALA A 32 -7.36 10.09 -0.84
N ILE A 33 -8.44 9.92 -0.09
CA ILE A 33 -8.91 10.91 0.88
C ILE A 33 -8.03 10.92 2.13
N ALA A 34 -7.60 9.75 2.63
CA ALA A 34 -6.61 9.66 3.69
C ALA A 34 -5.30 10.36 3.30
N ALA A 35 -4.80 10.10 2.09
CA ALA A 35 -3.59 10.72 1.57
C ALA A 35 -3.71 12.26 1.45
N VAL A 36 -4.84 12.77 0.95
CA VAL A 36 -5.10 14.22 0.89
C VAL A 36 -5.18 14.81 2.29
N ASN A 37 -5.81 14.14 3.25
CA ASN A 37 -5.94 14.65 4.61
C ASN A 37 -4.58 14.76 5.32
N ILE A 38 -3.74 13.72 5.22
CA ILE A 38 -2.35 13.76 5.73
C ILE A 38 -1.54 14.86 5.03
N ALA A 39 -1.63 14.96 3.70
CA ALA A 39 -0.91 15.99 2.94
C ALA A 39 -1.31 17.41 3.36
N CYS A 40 -2.61 17.66 3.55
CA CYS A 40 -3.12 18.93 4.06
C CYS A 40 -2.57 19.24 5.46
N ALA A 41 -2.63 18.27 6.38
CA ALA A 41 -2.10 18.42 7.74
C ALA A 41 -0.58 18.71 7.73
N TYR A 42 0.19 17.94 6.94
CA TYR A 42 1.64 18.10 6.80
C TYR A 42 2.03 19.48 6.26
N MET A 43 1.23 20.04 5.35
CA MET A 43 1.49 21.34 4.73
C MET A 43 0.83 22.54 5.45
N GLY A 44 0.14 22.30 6.57
CA GLY A 44 -0.58 23.34 7.31
C GLY A 44 -1.71 23.98 6.48
N VAL A 45 -2.41 23.18 5.67
CA VAL A 45 -3.60 23.57 4.92
C VAL A 45 -4.82 23.05 5.68
N ASP A 46 -5.70 23.96 6.12
CA ASP A 46 -6.97 23.57 6.73
C ASP A 46 -7.95 23.10 5.66
N ALA A 47 -8.25 21.80 5.68
CA ALA A 47 -9.21 21.14 4.79
C ALA A 47 -10.47 20.66 5.53
N THR A 48 -10.67 21.06 6.79
CA THR A 48 -11.75 20.56 7.65
C THR A 48 -13.12 20.77 7.01
N GLY A 49 -13.40 21.99 6.54
CA GLY A 49 -14.67 22.30 5.89
C GLY A 49 -14.92 21.51 4.59
N TRP A 50 -13.86 21.23 3.82
CA TRP A 50 -13.97 20.36 2.64
C TRP A 50 -14.27 18.92 3.04
N PHE A 51 -13.57 18.39 4.07
CA PHE A 51 -13.77 17.03 4.55
C PHE A 51 -15.15 16.81 5.21
N GLU A 52 -15.69 17.83 5.87
CA GLU A 52 -17.06 17.83 6.40
C GLU A 52 -18.11 17.84 5.29
N SER A 53 -17.83 18.53 4.17
CA SER A 53 -18.71 18.55 3.00
C SER A 53 -18.81 17.21 2.26
N LEU A 54 -17.89 16.28 2.52
CA LEU A 54 -17.96 14.92 1.99
C LEU A 54 -19.13 14.19 2.68
N ASN A 55 -20.14 13.80 1.91
CA ASN A 55 -21.32 13.04 2.37
C ASN A 55 -20.97 11.58 2.72
N PHE A 56 -20.01 11.40 3.61
CA PHE A 56 -19.49 10.11 4.02
C PHE A 56 -20.38 9.45 5.06
N LEU A 57 -20.65 8.16 4.84
CA LEU A 57 -21.20 7.30 5.88
C LEU A 57 -20.21 7.24 7.05
N PRO A 58 -20.68 7.04 8.30
CA PRO A 58 -19.81 6.92 9.46
C PRO A 58 -18.68 5.89 9.27
N ALA A 59 -19.00 4.75 8.63
CA ALA A 59 -18.03 3.72 8.30
C ALA A 59 -16.90 4.21 7.39
N HIS A 60 -17.16 5.08 6.41
CA HIS A 60 -16.11 5.63 5.54
C HIS A 60 -15.15 6.53 6.32
N ARG A 61 -15.65 7.30 7.31
CA ARG A 61 -14.79 8.15 8.14
C ARG A 61 -13.86 7.31 9.02
N GLU A 62 -14.35 6.18 9.54
CA GLU A 62 -13.54 5.22 10.28
C GLU A 62 -12.49 4.57 9.39
N GLN A 63 -12.86 4.14 8.18
CA GLN A 63 -11.93 3.56 7.21
C GLN A 63 -10.83 4.56 6.80
N VAL A 64 -11.18 5.84 6.58
CA VAL A 64 -10.18 6.88 6.31
C VAL A 64 -9.19 6.98 7.48
N LYS A 65 -9.68 6.98 8.73
CA LYS A 65 -8.82 7.04 9.92
C LYS A 65 -7.89 5.82 10.02
N GLN A 66 -8.41 4.62 9.78
CA GLN A 66 -7.60 3.40 9.76
C GLN A 66 -6.48 3.46 8.71
N VAL A 67 -6.79 3.92 7.49
CA VAL A 67 -5.78 4.08 6.44
C VAL A 67 -4.76 5.19 6.79
N GLU A 68 -5.20 6.27 7.45
CA GLU A 68 -4.28 7.30 7.95
C GLU A 68 -3.28 6.73 8.97
N ASP A 69 -3.77 5.93 9.92
CA ASP A 69 -2.93 5.30 10.94
C ASP A 69 -1.90 4.35 10.29
N GLU A 70 -2.32 3.52 9.33
CA GLU A 70 -1.42 2.64 8.55
C GLU A 70 -0.34 3.43 7.80
N PHE A 71 -0.68 4.58 7.21
CA PHE A 71 0.31 5.46 6.59
C PHE A 71 1.35 5.97 7.59
N LEU A 72 0.94 6.36 8.79
CA LEU A 72 1.85 6.87 9.81
C LEU A 72 2.77 5.75 10.31
N VAL A 73 2.21 4.55 10.56
CA VAL A 73 2.99 3.36 10.94
C VAL A 73 4.04 3.03 9.89
N LEU A 74 3.71 3.10 8.59
CA LEU A 74 4.69 2.89 7.52
C LEU A 74 5.93 3.79 7.67
N TYR A 75 5.74 5.08 7.93
CA TYR A 75 6.88 6.01 8.05
C TYR A 75 7.67 5.82 9.34
N GLU A 76 7.03 5.36 10.43
CA GLU A 76 7.73 4.98 11.66
C GLU A 76 8.59 3.74 11.43
N GLU A 77 8.00 2.66 10.90
CA GLU A 77 8.66 1.36 10.70
C GLU A 77 9.73 1.40 9.60
N TYR A 78 9.47 2.10 8.49
CA TYR A 78 10.40 2.12 7.35
C TYR A 78 11.75 2.74 7.71
N SER A 79 11.79 3.63 8.70
CA SER A 79 13.02 4.23 9.22
C SER A 79 13.99 3.21 9.84
N HIS A 80 13.50 2.02 10.20
CA HIS A 80 14.26 0.99 10.90
C HIS A 80 14.76 -0.15 10.00
N LEU A 81 14.42 -0.14 8.71
CA LEU A 81 14.78 -1.20 7.78
C LEU A 81 16.25 -1.09 7.33
N LYS A 82 17.13 -1.86 7.97
CA LYS A 82 18.57 -1.91 7.65
C LYS A 82 18.89 -3.00 6.62
N PRO A 83 19.90 -2.80 5.74
CA PRO A 83 20.30 -3.81 4.74
C PRO A 83 20.59 -5.19 5.34
N ASP A 84 21.25 -5.24 6.50
CA ASP A 84 21.56 -6.50 7.18
C ASP A 84 20.30 -7.25 7.63
N GLU A 85 19.26 -6.52 8.06
CA GLU A 85 17.98 -7.10 8.44
C GLU A 85 17.26 -7.67 7.22
N ILE A 86 17.31 -6.97 6.08
CA ILE A 86 16.76 -7.45 4.81
C ILE A 86 17.45 -8.76 4.41
N CYS A 87 18.78 -8.83 4.41
CA CYS A 87 19.52 -10.06 4.12
C CYS A 87 19.15 -11.18 5.10
N ARG A 88 19.01 -10.87 6.39
CA ARG A 88 18.60 -11.82 7.43
C ARG A 88 17.21 -12.39 7.15
N VAL A 89 16.24 -11.56 6.79
CA VAL A 89 14.86 -11.99 6.47
C VAL A 89 14.84 -12.80 5.17
N LEU A 90 15.52 -12.34 4.12
CA LEU A 90 15.59 -13.05 2.83
C LEU A 90 16.17 -14.46 2.98
N SER A 91 17.13 -14.66 3.88
CA SER A 91 17.69 -16.00 4.13
C SER A 91 16.68 -17.02 4.69
N LYS A 92 15.55 -16.55 5.22
CA LYS A 92 14.46 -17.37 5.75
C LYS A 92 13.34 -17.64 4.73
N VAL A 93 13.36 -16.99 3.56
CA VAL A 93 12.35 -17.20 2.52
C VAL A 93 12.52 -18.62 1.95
N PRO A 94 11.46 -19.46 1.92
CA PRO A 94 11.54 -20.79 1.35
C PRO A 94 11.99 -20.73 -0.11
N ILE A 95 13.14 -21.31 -0.43
CA ILE A 95 13.58 -21.50 -1.80
C ILE A 95 12.96 -22.80 -2.28
N HIS A 96 11.96 -22.70 -3.16
CA HIS A 96 11.48 -23.89 -3.86
C HIS A 96 12.64 -24.47 -4.67
N GLY A 97 12.95 -25.76 -4.42
CA GLY A 97 13.95 -26.49 -5.19
C GLY A 97 13.63 -26.44 -6.70
N PRO A 98 14.60 -26.81 -7.56
CA PRO A 98 14.40 -26.75 -9.00
C PRO A 98 13.10 -27.47 -9.37
N VAL A 99 12.23 -26.80 -10.15
CA VAL A 99 11.04 -27.40 -10.74
C VAL A 99 11.46 -28.74 -11.33
N GLN A 100 10.92 -29.84 -10.81
CA GLN A 100 11.30 -31.17 -11.29
C GLN A 100 11.02 -31.23 -12.79
N GLN A 101 12.08 -31.25 -13.61
CA GLN A 101 12.00 -31.20 -15.07
C GLN A 101 11.06 -32.26 -15.66
N HIS A 102 10.78 -33.35 -14.93
CA HIS A 102 9.81 -34.37 -15.34
C HIS A 102 8.37 -33.83 -15.53
N LEU A 103 7.97 -32.75 -14.84
CA LEU A 103 6.66 -32.08 -15.00
C LEU A 103 6.60 -31.18 -16.24
N LEU A 104 7.74 -30.84 -16.82
CA LEU A 104 7.86 -30.05 -18.05
C LEU A 104 7.95 -30.94 -19.30
N SER A 105 8.08 -32.26 -19.13
CA SER A 105 8.03 -33.20 -20.25
C SER A 105 6.60 -33.22 -20.81
N PRO A 106 6.42 -33.08 -22.13
CA PRO A 106 5.11 -33.33 -22.72
C PRO A 106 4.65 -34.75 -22.34
N PRO A 107 3.34 -34.96 -22.09
CA PRO A 107 2.84 -36.30 -21.82
C PRO A 107 3.29 -37.25 -22.94
N PRO A 108 3.68 -38.50 -22.63
CA PRO A 108 4.09 -39.44 -23.65
C PRO A 108 2.97 -39.51 -24.69
N ALA A 109 3.33 -39.31 -25.96
CA ALA A 109 2.38 -39.40 -27.06
C ALA A 109 1.66 -40.74 -26.91
N GLY A 110 0.38 -40.68 -26.52
CA GLY A 110 -0.43 -41.87 -26.38
C GLY A 110 -0.32 -42.64 -27.68
N GLU A 111 -0.01 -43.92 -27.60
CA GLU A 111 -0.21 -44.84 -28.71
C GLU A 111 -1.68 -44.71 -29.12
N VAL A 112 -1.92 -43.94 -30.17
CA VAL A 112 -3.20 -43.94 -30.89
C VAL A 112 -3.28 -45.33 -31.53
N ARG A 113 -3.95 -46.25 -30.85
CA ARG A 113 -4.46 -47.49 -31.44
C ARG A 113 -5.84 -47.24 -32.03
#